data_AF-A0A932XVR0-F1
#
_entry.id   AF-A0A932XVR0-F1
#
_cell.length_a   1.000
_cell.length_b   1.000
_cell.length_c   1.000
_cell.angle_alpha   90.00
_cell.angle_beta   90.00
_cell.angle_gamma   90.00
#
_symmetry.space_group_name_H-M   'P 1'
#
loop_
_entity.id
_entity.type
_entity.pdbx_description
1 polymer ?
#
loop_
_entity_poly.entity_id
_entity_poly.type
_entity_poly.pdbx_seq_one_letter_code
_entity_poly.pdbx_strand_id
1 'polypeptide(L)'
;MLTVAQREYLVLAILALIFVVALIPSLLTSRALVRDGLRKQDITYLKRSLENYYNQRNIYPPIPVDCITTGQPAAWTFVTALPHDIREQPGFVYRYCATSATPLGTTGYFLEAQFESYAPDTRAFDEDEQRKFHFRILHEDGKTLYRVCGGEEMQCKPIINE
;
A
#
# COMPACT_ATOMS: atom_id res chain seq x y z
N MET A 1 38.72 28.12 33.68
CA MET A 1 37.39 28.74 33.82
C MET A 1 36.92 29.16 32.43
N LEU A 2 35.81 28.60 31.94
CA LEU A 2 35.19 29.04 30.69
C LEU A 2 34.63 30.45 30.87
N THR A 3 34.87 31.33 29.90
CA THR A 3 34.28 32.68 29.86
C THR A 3 32.76 32.59 29.75
N VAL A 4 32.05 33.63 30.20
CA VAL A 4 30.57 33.67 30.17
C VAL A 4 30.04 33.38 28.75
N ALA A 5 30.66 33.99 27.73
CA ALA A 5 30.33 33.75 26.32
C ALA A 5 30.50 32.28 25.90
N GLN A 6 31.55 31.60 26.34
CA GLN A 6 31.77 30.17 26.01
C GLN A 6 30.70 29.27 26.63
N ARG A 7 30.13 29.63 27.78
CA ARG A 7 29.02 28.88 28.40
C ARG A 7 27.73 29.05 27.62
N GLU A 8 27.43 30.26 27.15
CA GLU A 8 26.25 30.56 26.35
C GLU A 8 26.29 29.82 24.99
N TYR A 9 27.43 29.83 24.30
CA TYR A 9 27.60 29.06 23.05
C TYR A 9 27.45 27.56 23.27
N LEU A 10 27.92 27.03 24.39
CA LEU A 10 27.81 25.61 24.71
C LEU A 10 26.34 25.22 24.96
N VAL A 11 25.57 26.06 25.66
CA VAL A 11 24.13 25.83 25.87
C VAL A 11 23.37 25.88 24.53
N LEU A 12 23.67 26.88 23.68
CA LEU A 12 23.05 26.98 22.35
C LEU A 12 23.39 25.78 21.46
N ALA A 13 24.64 25.32 21.48
CA ALA A 13 25.06 24.15 20.72
C ALA A 13 24.34 22.86 21.18
N ILE A 14 24.16 22.68 22.50
CA ILE A 14 23.43 21.53 23.05
C ILE A 14 21.94 21.61 22.67
N LEU A 15 21.32 22.79 22.78
CA LEU A 15 19.92 22.97 22.38
C LEU A 15 19.71 22.70 20.89
N ALA A 16 20.62 23.17 20.03
CA ALA A 16 20.58 22.89 18.60
C ALA A 16 20.74 21.38 18.32
N LEU A 17 21.63 20.69 19.02
CA LEU A 17 21.82 19.24 18.88
C LEU A 17 20.55 18.47 19.27
N ILE A 18 19.94 18.80 20.42
CA ILE A 18 18.70 18.17 20.88
C ILE A 18 17.58 18.39 19.87
N PHE A 19 17.46 19.61 19.34
CA PHE A 19 16.46 19.94 18.32
C PHE A 19 16.63 19.09 17.05
N VAL A 20 17.86 18.96 16.53
CA VAL A 20 18.14 18.13 15.35
C VAL A 20 17.82 16.66 15.62
N VAL A 21 18.24 16.12 16.77
CA VAL A 21 17.96 14.72 17.14
C VAL A 21 16.46 14.45 17.26
N ALA A 22 15.69 15.40 17.82
CA ALA A 22 14.24 15.29 17.92
C ALA A 22 13.52 15.35 16.55
N LEU A 23 14.08 16.05 15.57
CA LEU A 23 13.48 16.18 14.23
C LEU A 23 13.66 14.93 13.36
N ILE A 24 14.76 14.20 13.49
CA ILE A 24 15.06 13.02 12.67
C ILE A 24 13.91 12.01 12.63
N PRO A 25 13.36 11.51 13.76
CA PRO A 25 12.28 10.51 13.72
C PRO A 25 11.03 11.06 13.03
N SER A 26 10.68 12.33 13.25
CA SER A 26 9.53 12.98 12.60
C SER A 26 9.69 13.07 11.07
N LEU A 27 10.90 13.36 10.59
CA LEU A 27 11.18 13.41 9.15
C LEU A 27 11.13 12.03 8.50
N LEU A 28 11.60 10.99 9.21
CA LEU A 28 11.57 9.61 8.73
C LEU A 28 10.14 9.09 8.61
N THR A 29 9.28 9.33 9.61
CA THR A 29 7.87 8.91 9.58
C THR A 29 7.08 9.66 8.52
N SER A 30 7.30 10.97 8.37
CA SER A 30 6.63 11.79 7.36
C SER A 30 6.89 11.27 5.93
N ARG A 31 8.13 10.85 5.64
CA ARG A 31 8.48 10.28 4.35
C ARG A 31 7.81 8.93 4.10
N ALA A 32 7.67 8.10 5.13
CA ALA A 32 6.96 6.82 5.02
C ALA A 32 5.47 7.03 4.72
N LEU A 33 4.82 7.98 5.41
CA LEU A 33 3.41 8.32 5.18
C LEU A 33 3.14 8.83 3.76
N VAL A 34 4.05 9.63 3.19
CA VAL A 34 3.93 10.08 1.80
C VAL A 34 4.00 8.91 0.82
N ARG A 35 4.92 7.97 1.02
CA ARG A 35 5.01 6.76 0.19
C ARG A 35 3.78 5.88 0.32
N ASP A 36 3.25 5.70 1.53
CA ASP A 36 2.00 4.97 1.75
C ASP A 36 0.81 5.65 1.05
N GLY A 37 0.80 6.98 0.99
CA GLY A 37 -0.16 7.76 0.18
C GLY A 37 -0.05 7.47 -1.32
N LEU A 38 1.16 7.43 -1.87
CA LEU A 38 1.39 7.06 -3.28
C LEU A 38 0.94 5.63 -3.56
N ARG A 39 1.22 4.67 -2.66
CA ARG A 39 0.78 3.28 -2.81
C ARG A 39 -0.74 3.14 -2.84
N LYS A 40 -1.48 3.96 -2.08
CA LYS A 40 -2.95 4.00 -2.17
C LYS A 40 -3.42 4.50 -3.54
N GLN A 41 -2.75 5.51 -4.09
CA GLN A 41 -3.02 6.01 -5.43
C GLN A 41 -2.73 4.95 -6.50
N ASP A 42 -1.63 4.22 -6.37
CA ASP A 42 -1.28 3.13 -7.27
C ASP A 42 -2.32 2.01 -7.22
N ILE A 43 -2.79 1.60 -6.03
CA ILE A 43 -3.87 0.63 -5.89
C ILE A 43 -5.17 1.11 -6.56
N THR A 44 -5.45 2.40 -6.48
CA THR A 44 -6.61 3.00 -7.15
C THR A 44 -6.48 2.88 -8.68
N TYR A 45 -5.30 3.18 -9.21
CA TYR A 45 -4.99 3.00 -10.64
C TYR A 45 -5.11 1.52 -11.07
N LEU A 46 -4.54 0.60 -10.29
CA LEU A 46 -4.61 -0.84 -10.55
C LEU A 46 -6.04 -1.35 -10.55
N LYS A 47 -6.85 -0.95 -9.57
CA LYS A 47 -8.28 -1.28 -9.51
C LYS A 47 -9.00 -0.77 -10.74
N ARG A 48 -8.84 0.51 -11.09
CA ARG A 48 -9.47 1.08 -12.29
C ARG A 48 -9.08 0.31 -13.56
N SER A 49 -7.85 -0.15 -13.65
CA SER A 49 -7.36 -0.95 -14.78
C SER A 49 -8.03 -2.33 -14.83
N LEU A 50 -8.27 -2.97 -13.67
CA LEU A 50 -9.06 -4.21 -13.59
C LEU A 50 -10.52 -4.00 -14.01
N GLU A 51 -11.16 -2.93 -13.55
CA GLU A 51 -12.54 -2.59 -13.94
C GLU A 51 -12.63 -2.32 -15.45
N ASN A 52 -11.65 -1.60 -16.01
CA ASN A 52 -11.57 -1.37 -17.46
C ASN A 52 -11.37 -2.69 -18.23
N TYR A 53 -10.54 -3.60 -17.72
CA TYR A 53 -10.35 -4.92 -18.32
C TYR A 53 -11.66 -5.72 -18.31
N TYR A 54 -12.37 -5.71 -17.18
CA TYR A 54 -13.68 -6.35 -17.05
C TYR A 54 -14.68 -5.77 -18.05
N ASN A 55 -14.78 -4.43 -18.15
CA ASN A 55 -15.71 -3.79 -19.09
C ASN A 55 -15.47 -4.18 -20.56
N GLN A 56 -14.25 -4.58 -20.92
CA GLN A 56 -13.92 -5.02 -22.29
C GLN A 56 -14.16 -6.50 -22.53
N ARG A 57 -14.01 -7.35 -21.50
CA ARG A 57 -13.96 -8.82 -21.65
C ARG A 57 -15.03 -9.56 -20.85
N ASN A 58 -15.81 -8.85 -20.04
CA ASN A 58 -16.77 -9.36 -19.05
C ASN A 58 -16.16 -10.36 -18.04
N ILE A 59 -14.85 -10.28 -17.82
CA ILE A 59 -14.12 -11.15 -16.89
C ILE A 59 -12.87 -10.46 -16.38
N TYR A 60 -12.44 -10.78 -15.16
CA TYR A 60 -11.16 -10.31 -14.65
C TYR A 60 -10.01 -11.20 -15.14
N PRO A 61 -8.78 -10.67 -15.22
CA PRO A 61 -7.62 -11.42 -15.67
C PRO A 61 -7.45 -12.72 -14.88
N PRO A 62 -7.25 -13.86 -15.56
CA PRO A 62 -6.99 -15.11 -14.88
C PRO A 62 -5.65 -15.03 -14.15
N ILE A 63 -5.58 -15.64 -12.97
CA ILE A 63 -4.37 -15.69 -12.15
C ILE A 63 -3.94 -17.15 -12.01
N PRO A 64 -2.66 -17.48 -12.25
CA PRO A 64 -2.18 -18.86 -12.14
C PRO A 64 -2.04 -19.28 -10.67
N VAL A 65 -3.09 -19.90 -10.11
CA VAL A 65 -3.22 -20.62 -8.82
C VAL A 65 -2.85 -19.84 -7.55
N ASP A 66 -1.81 -19.03 -7.58
CA ASP A 66 -1.34 -18.11 -6.54
C ASP A 66 -1.60 -16.65 -6.91
N CYS A 67 -1.28 -15.75 -6.00
CA CYS A 67 -1.26 -14.32 -6.26
C CYS A 67 -0.12 -13.91 -7.20
N ILE A 68 -0.35 -12.94 -8.08
CA ILE A 68 0.74 -12.25 -8.78
C ILE A 68 1.27 -11.11 -7.93
N THR A 69 2.58 -10.90 -7.97
CA THR A 69 3.25 -9.85 -7.21
C THR A 69 4.03 -8.91 -8.13
N THR A 70 4.55 -7.82 -7.58
CA THR A 70 5.40 -6.87 -8.32
C THR A 70 6.64 -7.51 -8.95
N GLY A 71 7.12 -8.64 -8.42
CA GLY A 71 8.25 -9.39 -9.00
C GLY A 71 7.93 -10.09 -10.32
N GLN A 72 6.66 -10.10 -10.75
CA GLN A 72 6.20 -10.81 -11.95
C GLN A 72 5.50 -9.86 -12.93
N PRO A 73 6.17 -8.81 -13.45
CA PRO A 73 5.53 -7.76 -14.25
C PRO A 73 4.83 -8.29 -15.52
N ALA A 74 5.35 -9.36 -16.14
CA ALA A 74 4.73 -9.99 -17.30
C ALA A 74 3.35 -10.61 -17.03
N ALA A 75 3.04 -10.93 -15.76
CA ALA A 75 1.74 -11.47 -15.37
C ALA A 75 0.66 -10.38 -15.24
N TRP A 76 1.04 -9.10 -15.14
CA TRP A 76 0.13 -7.96 -15.00
C TRP A 76 -0.43 -7.53 -16.37
N THR A 77 -1.18 -8.43 -17.01
CA THR A 77 -1.68 -8.28 -18.39
C THR A 77 -2.76 -7.21 -18.59
N PHE A 78 -3.25 -6.59 -17.51
CA PHE A 78 -4.33 -5.61 -17.52
C PHE A 78 -3.87 -4.16 -17.35
N VAL A 79 -2.57 -3.94 -17.16
CA VAL A 79 -1.96 -2.61 -17.08
C VAL A 79 -0.97 -2.41 -18.23
N THR A 80 -0.80 -1.17 -18.66
CA THR A 80 0.22 -0.80 -19.64
C THR A 80 1.61 -0.72 -19.01
N ALA A 81 1.67 -0.25 -17.76
CA ALA A 81 2.87 -0.18 -16.96
C ALA A 81 2.49 -0.44 -15.50
N LEU A 82 3.22 -1.34 -14.86
CA LEU A 82 3.08 -1.56 -13.42
C LEU A 82 3.66 -0.34 -12.67
N PRO A 83 2.94 0.25 -11.70
CA PRO A 83 3.48 1.33 -10.90
C PRO A 83 4.77 0.90 -10.22
N HIS A 84 5.77 1.78 -10.25
CA HIS A 84 7.07 1.55 -9.64
C HIS A 84 7.14 2.28 -8.31
N ASP A 85 7.39 1.54 -7.23
CA ASP A 85 7.61 2.12 -5.92
C ASP A 85 9.06 2.58 -5.77
N ILE A 86 9.24 3.80 -5.24
CA ILE A 86 10.56 4.43 -5.04
C ILE A 86 11.44 3.60 -4.09
N ARG A 87 10.84 2.75 -3.25
CA ARG A 87 11.53 1.91 -2.28
C ARG A 87 11.09 0.46 -2.43
N GLU A 88 11.82 -0.28 -3.24
CA GLU A 88 11.65 -1.73 -3.31
C GLU A 88 11.80 -2.36 -1.91
N GLN A 89 10.78 -3.07 -1.46
CA GLN A 89 10.77 -3.79 -0.20
C GLN A 89 11.03 -5.29 -0.42
N PRO A 90 11.67 -5.98 0.55
CA PRO A 90 11.74 -7.43 0.51
C PRO A 90 10.33 -8.05 0.53
N GLY A 91 10.02 -8.83 -0.52
CA GLY A 91 8.70 -9.42 -0.75
C GLY A 91 7.99 -8.78 -1.93
N PHE A 92 6.79 -8.25 -1.70
CA PHE A 92 5.97 -7.57 -2.72
C PHE A 92 5.60 -6.17 -2.25
N VAL A 93 5.55 -5.20 -3.17
CA VAL A 93 4.91 -3.91 -2.89
C VAL A 93 3.43 -3.99 -3.23
N TYR A 94 3.12 -4.53 -4.42
CA TYR A 94 1.75 -4.78 -4.88
C TYR A 94 1.50 -6.26 -5.09
N ARG A 95 0.29 -6.70 -4.75
CA ARG A 95 -0.16 -8.08 -4.91
C ARG A 95 -1.59 -8.12 -5.43
N TYR A 96 -1.85 -8.98 -6.42
CA TYR A 96 -3.17 -9.23 -6.99
C TYR A 96 -3.49 -10.71 -6.85
N CYS A 97 -4.64 -11.03 -6.26
CA CYS A 97 -5.06 -12.41 -5.99
C CYS A 97 -6.52 -12.61 -6.38
N ALA A 98 -6.84 -13.82 -6.84
CA ALA A 98 -8.18 -14.23 -7.15
C ALA A 98 -8.77 -14.85 -5.90
N THR A 99 -10.01 -14.50 -5.58
CA THR A 99 -10.76 -15.08 -4.46
C THR A 99 -11.90 -15.96 -4.92
N SER A 100 -12.42 -15.71 -6.11
CA SER A 100 -13.28 -16.63 -6.85
C SER A 100 -12.88 -16.64 -8.32
N ALA A 101 -12.93 -17.81 -8.93
CA ALA A 101 -12.61 -18.02 -10.33
C ALA A 101 -13.53 -19.07 -10.96
N THR A 102 -13.76 -18.91 -12.25
CA THR A 102 -14.43 -19.87 -13.13
C THR A 102 -13.44 -20.40 -14.16
N PRO A 103 -13.77 -21.45 -14.93
CA PRO A 103 -12.92 -21.91 -16.03
C PRO A 103 -12.65 -20.83 -17.10
N LEU A 104 -13.47 -19.78 -17.14
CA LEU A 104 -13.35 -18.67 -18.07
C LEU A 104 -12.44 -17.55 -17.53
N GLY A 105 -12.18 -17.50 -16.22
CA GLY A 105 -11.36 -16.47 -15.58
C GLY A 105 -11.86 -16.05 -14.19
N THR A 106 -11.25 -15.00 -13.65
CA THR A 106 -11.46 -14.53 -12.27
C THR A 106 -12.81 -13.79 -12.14
N THR A 107 -13.58 -14.09 -11.10
CA THR A 107 -14.87 -13.43 -10.81
C THR A 107 -14.83 -12.57 -9.54
N GLY A 108 -13.92 -12.86 -8.61
CA GLY A 108 -13.67 -12.08 -7.40
C GLY A 108 -12.17 -11.96 -7.15
N TYR A 109 -11.75 -10.81 -6.63
CA TYR A 109 -10.32 -10.55 -6.42
C TYR A 109 -10.05 -9.60 -5.26
N PHE A 110 -8.79 -9.60 -4.83
CA PHE A 110 -8.24 -8.50 -4.04
C PHE A 110 -6.91 -7.98 -4.60
N LEU A 111 -6.68 -6.69 -4.37
CA LEU A 111 -5.44 -5.97 -4.59
C LEU A 111 -4.89 -5.50 -3.26
N GLU A 112 -3.58 -5.60 -3.09
CA GLU A 112 -2.89 -5.16 -1.87
C GLU A 112 -1.69 -4.31 -2.16
N ALA A 113 -1.49 -3.32 -1.29
CA ALA A 113 -0.22 -2.64 -1.12
C ALA A 113 0.34 -2.89 0.28
N GLN A 114 1.65 -3.13 0.37
CA GLN A 114 2.34 -3.15 1.66
C GLN A 114 2.67 -1.71 2.10
N PHE A 115 2.29 -1.33 3.32
CA PHE A 115 2.65 -0.03 3.92
C PHE A 115 3.97 -0.10 4.70
N GLU A 116 4.66 1.04 4.75
CA GLU A 116 5.85 1.24 5.58
C GLU A 116 5.51 1.65 7.00
N SER A 117 4.47 2.46 7.16
CA SER A 117 4.00 2.89 8.47
C SER A 117 2.95 1.93 9.00
N TYR A 118 2.98 1.72 10.32
CA TYR A 118 1.88 1.05 11.01
C TYR A 118 0.62 1.90 10.84
N ALA A 119 -0.46 1.25 10.42
CA ALA A 119 -1.79 1.83 10.39
C ALA A 119 -2.75 0.84 11.05
N PRO A 120 -3.65 1.29 11.94
CA PRO A 120 -4.53 0.38 12.69
C PRO A 120 -5.48 -0.36 11.74
N ASP A 121 -5.82 -1.60 12.12
CA ASP A 121 -6.81 -2.40 11.39
C ASP A 121 -8.10 -1.61 11.24
N THR A 122 -8.55 -1.48 10.00
CA THR A 122 -9.69 -0.63 9.64
C THR A 122 -10.43 -1.27 8.48
N ARG A 123 -11.75 -1.09 8.46
CA ARG A 123 -12.59 -1.32 7.28
C ARG A 123 -13.37 -0.04 7.03
N ALA A 124 -13.18 0.56 5.87
CA ALA A 124 -13.85 1.81 5.54
C ALA A 124 -14.20 1.86 4.06
N PHE A 125 -15.14 2.73 3.74
CA PHE A 125 -15.39 3.14 2.37
C PHE A 125 -14.62 4.43 2.14
N ASP A 126 -13.83 4.48 1.07
CA ASP A 126 -13.15 5.71 0.70
C ASP A 126 -14.11 6.57 -0.13
N GLU A 127 -14.48 7.72 0.42
CA GLU A 127 -15.45 8.65 -0.19
C GLU A 127 -14.82 9.59 -1.22
N ASP A 128 -13.49 9.58 -1.35
CA ASP A 128 -12.78 10.38 -2.35
C ASP A 128 -13.32 10.04 -3.75
N GLU A 129 -13.53 11.06 -4.59
CA GLU A 129 -14.16 10.90 -5.89
C GLU A 129 -13.40 9.91 -6.79
N GLN A 130 -12.09 9.81 -6.58
CA GLN A 130 -11.23 8.89 -7.30
C GLN A 130 -11.16 7.49 -6.67
N ARG A 131 -11.64 7.30 -5.43
CA ARG A 131 -11.49 6.07 -4.64
C ARG A 131 -12.79 5.55 -4.05
N LYS A 132 -13.92 5.61 -4.77
CA LYS A 132 -15.23 5.10 -4.33
C LYS A 132 -15.30 3.56 -4.20
N PHE A 133 -14.59 3.01 -3.22
CA PHE A 133 -14.56 1.59 -2.94
C PHE A 133 -14.26 1.28 -1.47
N HIS A 134 -14.66 0.09 -1.06
CA HIS A 134 -14.27 -0.44 0.24
C HIS A 134 -12.80 -0.86 0.24
N PHE A 135 -12.11 -0.46 1.31
CA PHE A 135 -10.77 -0.93 1.62
C PHE A 135 -10.72 -1.48 3.04
N ARG A 136 -9.68 -2.26 3.30
CA ARG A 136 -9.32 -2.66 4.66
C ARG A 136 -7.83 -2.57 4.88
N ILE A 137 -7.46 -2.23 6.11
CA ILE A 137 -6.09 -2.31 6.61
C ILE A 137 -6.03 -3.54 7.52
N LEU A 138 -5.00 -4.36 7.34
CA LEU A 138 -4.79 -5.60 8.08
C LEU A 138 -3.30 -5.84 8.31
N HIS A 139 -2.98 -6.71 9.26
CA HIS A 139 -1.61 -7.13 9.55
C HIS A 139 -1.43 -8.62 9.28
N GLU A 140 -0.55 -8.96 8.34
CA GLU A 140 -0.16 -10.32 8.00
C GLU A 140 1.37 -10.40 7.97
N ASP A 141 1.96 -11.43 8.57
CA ASP A 141 3.42 -11.67 8.58
C ASP A 141 4.27 -10.47 9.03
N GLY A 142 3.77 -9.68 9.99
CA GLY A 142 4.45 -8.48 10.49
C GLY A 142 4.41 -7.29 9.54
N LYS A 143 3.58 -7.34 8.48
CA LYS A 143 3.41 -6.28 7.48
C LYS A 143 2.04 -5.63 7.62
N THR A 144 1.97 -4.31 7.50
CA THR A 144 0.70 -3.58 7.35
C THR A 144 0.29 -3.61 5.89
N LEU A 145 -0.89 -4.15 5.58
CA LEU A 145 -1.39 -4.33 4.22
C LEU A 145 -2.65 -3.49 4.02
N TYR A 146 -2.68 -2.72 2.93
CA TYR A 146 -3.85 -2.02 2.44
C TYR A 146 -4.50 -2.84 1.33
N ARG A 147 -5.63 -3.46 1.64
CA ARG A 147 -6.36 -4.37 0.74
C ARG A 147 -7.63 -3.72 0.20
N VAL A 148 -7.85 -3.89 -1.10
CA VAL A 148 -9.05 -3.47 -1.82
C VAL A 148 -9.59 -4.66 -2.57
N CYS A 149 -10.90 -4.89 -2.54
CA CYS A 149 -11.54 -6.00 -3.23
C CYS A 149 -12.48 -5.53 -4.34
N GLY A 150 -12.80 -6.45 -5.24
CA GLY A 150 -13.68 -6.22 -6.36
C GLY A 150 -14.22 -7.51 -6.97
N GLY A 151 -15.04 -7.35 -8.01
CA GLY A 151 -15.83 -8.44 -8.57
C GLY A 151 -16.93 -8.89 -7.61
N GLU A 152 -17.11 -10.20 -7.45
CA GLU A 152 -18.08 -10.79 -6.53
C GLU A 152 -17.76 -10.50 -5.05
N GLU A 153 -16.52 -10.16 -4.73
CA GLU A 153 -16.09 -9.83 -3.38
C GLU A 153 -16.16 -8.31 -3.12
N MET A 154 -17.35 -7.82 -2.85
CA MET A 154 -17.59 -6.38 -2.70
C MET A 154 -16.97 -5.75 -1.43
N GLN A 155 -16.65 -6.54 -0.40
CA GLN A 155 -16.26 -6.02 0.93
C GLN A 155 -15.02 -6.67 1.57
N CYS A 156 -14.18 -7.38 0.80
CA CYS A 156 -13.04 -8.12 1.36
C CYS A 156 -13.47 -8.97 2.57
N LYS A 157 -14.25 -10.03 2.34
CA LYS A 157 -14.75 -10.86 3.44
C LYS A 157 -13.55 -11.37 4.26
N PRO A 158 -13.70 -11.55 5.58
CA PRO A 158 -12.66 -12.24 6.34
C PRO A 158 -12.46 -13.61 5.71
N ILE A 159 -11.19 -14.02 5.52
CA ILE A 159 -10.88 -15.42 5.23
C ILE A 159 -11.32 -16.15 6.50
N ILE A 160 -12.51 -16.73 6.50
CA ILE A 160 -12.93 -17.66 7.53
C ILE A 160 -12.15 -18.93 7.17
N ASN A 161 -11.06 -19.18 7.88
CA ASN A 161 -10.42 -20.50 7.83
C ASN A 161 -11.45 -21.47 8.43
N GLU A 162 -12.19 -22.19 7.59
CA GLU A 162 -12.92 -23.40 7.99
C GLU A 162 -11.94 -24.57 8.18
#